data_AF-A0A0M3HJ53-F1
#
_entry.id   AF-A0A0M3HJ53-F1
#
_cell.length_a   1.000
_cell.length_b   1.000
_cell.length_c   1.000
_cell.angle_alpha   90.00
_cell.angle_beta   90.00
_cell.angle_gamma   90.00
#
_symmetry.space_group_name_H-M   'P 1'
#
loop_
_entity.id
_entity.type
_entity.pdbx_description
1 polymer ?
#
loop_
_entity_poly.entity_id
_entity_poly.type
_entity_poly.pdbx_seq_one_letter_code
_entity_poly.pdbx_strand_id
1 'polypeptide(L)'
;MQGLENFLQPLGLSLQHAMRFIEGYTANCGEVLECVKQLQFEAVEECWVTFWQPENDQEEMEDDECATNEKPLKGLSQIQLFRLCTVPQMQTFVQNMDFAFYQVIAEVLIPDVLSSNMSSKLFV
;
A
#
# COMPACT_ATOMS: atom_id res chain seq x y z
N MET A 1 -5.93 -11.83 13.77
CA MET A 1 -6.85 -10.67 13.78
C MET A 1 -7.60 -10.48 15.10
N GLN A 2 -7.54 -11.39 16.09
CA GLN A 2 -8.12 -11.12 17.42
C GLN A 2 -7.49 -9.85 18.01
N GLY A 3 -8.34 -8.90 18.39
CA GLY A 3 -7.94 -7.62 18.97
C GLY A 3 -7.75 -6.47 17.99
N LEU A 4 -7.75 -6.70 16.66
CA LEU A 4 -7.66 -5.60 15.69
C LEU A 4 -8.84 -4.63 15.81
N GLU A 5 -10.06 -5.16 15.96
CA GLU A 5 -11.28 -4.36 16.15
C GLU A 5 -11.18 -3.40 17.33
N ASN A 6 -10.49 -3.78 18.41
CA ASN A 6 -10.31 -2.94 19.59
C ASN A 6 -9.48 -1.67 19.28
N PHE A 7 -8.61 -1.71 18.28
CA PHE A 7 -7.85 -0.55 17.81
C PHE A 7 -8.61 0.27 16.77
N LEU A 8 -9.48 -0.37 15.99
CA LEU A 8 -10.24 0.28 14.91
C LEU A 8 -11.46 1.05 15.42
N GLN A 9 -12.22 0.48 16.37
CA GLN A 9 -13.45 1.10 16.88
C GLN A 9 -13.26 2.52 17.43
N PRO A 10 -12.23 2.82 18.26
CA PRO A 10 -11.99 4.19 18.75
C PRO A 10 -11.68 5.21 17.63
N LEU A 11 -11.30 4.74 16.45
CA LEU A 11 -10.97 5.55 15.29
C LEU A 11 -12.17 5.70 14.33
N GLY A 12 -13.33 5.13 14.67
CA GLY A 12 -14.50 5.07 13.76
C GLY A 12 -14.27 4.13 12.57
N LEU A 13 -13.37 3.14 12.71
CA LEU A 13 -13.01 2.22 11.63
C LEU A 13 -13.58 0.82 11.87
N SER A 14 -13.80 0.10 10.77
CA SER A 14 -14.24 -1.29 10.77
C SER A 14 -13.17 -2.20 10.16
N LEU A 15 -13.29 -3.52 10.36
CA LEU A 15 -12.44 -4.50 9.67
C LEU A 15 -12.48 -4.34 8.15
N GLN A 16 -13.62 -3.92 7.59
CA GLN A 16 -13.74 -3.69 6.15
C GLN A 16 -12.82 -2.55 5.68
N HIS A 17 -12.61 -1.51 6.50
CA HIS A 17 -11.64 -0.46 6.18
C HIS A 17 -10.21 -1.00 6.18
N ALA A 18 -9.85 -1.83 7.17
CA ALA A 18 -8.53 -2.46 7.22
C ALA A 18 -8.28 -3.40 6.02
N MET A 19 -9.28 -4.20 5.62
CA MET A 19 -9.18 -5.07 4.45
C MET A 19 -8.96 -4.26 3.17
N ARG A 20 -9.73 -3.18 2.97
CA ARG A 20 -9.55 -2.29 1.81
C ARG A 20 -8.17 -1.65 1.78
N PHE A 21 -7.64 -1.27 2.93
CA PHE A 21 -6.29 -0.71 3.01
C PHE A 21 -5.24 -1.73 2.63
N ILE A 22 -5.36 -2.96 3.13
CA ILE A 22 -4.44 -4.06 2.78
C ILE A 22 -4.48 -4.32 1.27
N GLU A 23 -5.67 -4.42 0.69
CA GLU A 23 -5.86 -4.64 -0.76
C GLU A 23 -5.29 -3.47 -1.57
N GLY A 24 -5.65 -2.24 -1.23
CA GLY A 24 -5.22 -1.04 -1.94
C GLY A 24 -3.73 -0.78 -1.84
N TYR A 25 -3.14 -0.93 -0.65
CA TYR A 25 -1.70 -0.76 -0.46
C TYR A 25 -0.91 -1.83 -1.22
N THR A 26 -1.40 -3.07 -1.23
CA THR A 26 -0.80 -4.17 -2.00
C THR A 26 -0.86 -3.88 -3.51
N ALA A 27 -1.99 -3.40 -4.01
CA ALA A 27 -2.16 -3.01 -5.40
C ALA A 27 -1.21 -1.85 -5.77
N ASN A 28 -1.13 -0.81 -4.94
CA ASN A 28 -0.24 0.33 -5.13
C ASN A 28 1.24 -0.10 -5.19
N CYS A 29 1.70 -1.00 -4.31
CA CYS A 29 3.04 -1.58 -4.41
C CYS A 29 3.26 -2.31 -5.75
N GLY A 30 2.25 -3.02 -6.26
CA GLY A 30 2.30 -3.70 -7.54
C GLY A 30 2.38 -2.74 -8.73
N GLU A 31 1.60 -1.67 -8.73
CA GLU A 31 1.62 -0.63 -9.76
C GLU A 31 2.98 0.09 -9.78
N VAL A 32 3.48 0.51 -8.62
CA VAL A 32 4.81 1.14 -8.52
C VAL A 32 5.91 0.19 -9.01
N LEU A 33 5.84 -1.10 -8.64
CA LEU A 33 6.79 -2.09 -9.13
C LEU A 33 6.76 -2.20 -10.67
N GLU A 34 5.59 -2.11 -11.29
CA GLU A 34 5.46 -2.13 -12.74
C GLU A 34 6.06 -0.88 -13.39
N CYS A 35 5.80 0.31 -12.84
CA CYS A 35 6.47 1.55 -13.26
C CYS A 35 8.00 1.41 -13.20
N VAL A 36 8.51 0.85 -12.11
CA VAL A 36 9.96 0.61 -11.92
C VAL A 36 10.51 -0.37 -12.96
N LYS A 37 9.82 -1.48 -13.24
CA LYS A 37 10.23 -2.45 -14.28
C LYS A 37 10.26 -1.83 -15.67
N GLN A 38 9.35 -0.88 -15.95
CA GLN A 38 9.28 -0.17 -17.22
C GLN A 38 10.18 1.08 -17.28
N LEU A 39 10.93 1.37 -16.19
CA LEU A 39 11.76 2.57 -16.03
C LEU A 39 10.98 3.90 -16.13
N GLN A 40 9.68 3.88 -15.84
CA GLN A 40 8.78 5.04 -15.80
C GLN A 40 8.80 5.66 -14.40
N PHE A 41 9.95 6.19 -13.98
CA PHE A 41 10.10 6.72 -12.63
C PHE A 41 9.24 7.94 -12.34
N GLU A 42 8.89 8.70 -13.37
CA GLU A 42 7.96 9.82 -13.31
C GLU A 42 6.54 9.40 -12.88
N ALA A 43 6.11 8.17 -13.20
CA ALA A 43 4.78 7.66 -12.86
C ALA A 43 4.70 7.17 -11.40
N VAL A 44 5.83 6.93 -10.74
CA VAL A 44 5.86 6.45 -9.35
C VAL A 44 5.26 7.48 -8.39
N GLU A 45 5.57 8.76 -8.59
CA GLU A 45 4.99 9.85 -7.79
C GLU A 45 3.47 9.91 -7.95
N GLU A 46 2.98 9.74 -9.17
CA GLU A 46 1.55 9.74 -9.49
C GLU A 46 0.80 8.59 -8.79
N CYS A 47 1.37 7.37 -8.77
CA CYS A 47 0.80 6.25 -8.02
C CYS A 47 0.65 6.58 -6.52
N TRP A 48 1.72 7.12 -5.91
CA TRP A 48 1.68 7.47 -4.49
C TRP A 48 0.69 8.58 -4.16
N VAL A 49 0.66 9.64 -4.98
CA VAL A 49 -0.29 10.73 -4.81
C VAL A 49 -1.72 10.21 -4.92
N THR A 50 -2.01 9.41 -5.96
CA THR A 50 -3.34 8.82 -6.19
C THR A 50 -3.79 7.97 -5.01
N PHE A 51 -2.90 7.17 -4.43
CA PHE A 51 -3.23 6.32 -3.30
C PHE A 51 -3.44 7.11 -2.00
N TRP A 52 -2.54 8.04 -1.66
CA TRP A 52 -2.57 8.76 -0.37
C TRP A 52 -3.46 10.01 -0.36
N GLN A 53 -3.81 10.53 -1.54
CA GLN A 53 -4.66 11.71 -1.70
C GLN A 53 -5.85 11.37 -2.63
N PRO A 54 -6.73 10.44 -2.22
CA PRO A 54 -7.92 10.13 -2.99
C PRO A 54 -8.80 11.39 -3.09
N GLU A 55 -9.36 11.65 -4.28
CA GLU A 55 -10.16 12.86 -4.57
C GLU A 55 -11.42 13.01 -3.69
N ASN A 56 -11.76 12.01 -2.87
CA ASN A 56 -12.82 12.05 -1.87
C ASN A 56 -12.32 12.63 -0.54
N ASP A 57 -12.04 13.93 -0.53
CA ASP A 57 -11.83 14.73 0.70
C ASP A 57 -13.13 15.06 1.45
N GLN A 58 -14.28 14.53 1.00
CA GLN A 58 -15.54 14.72 1.70
C GLN A 58 -15.49 13.93 3.02
N GLU A 59 -15.09 14.65 4.07
CA GLU A 59 -15.40 14.35 5.47
C GLU A 59 -16.77 13.69 5.53
N GLU A 60 -16.83 12.53 6.16
CA GLU A 60 -18.06 11.81 6.44
C GLU A 60 -18.97 12.71 7.30
N MET A 61 -19.75 13.58 6.66
CA MET A 61 -21.08 13.90 7.13
C MET A 61 -21.86 12.61 7.00
N GLU A 62 -22.01 11.94 8.15
CA GLU A 62 -23.13 11.10 8.54
C GLU A 62 -24.00 10.61 7.38
N ASP A 63 -23.91 9.32 7.03
CA ASP A 63 -25.09 8.64 6.49
C ASP A 63 -25.57 7.65 7.55
N ASP A 64 -26.49 8.21 8.32
CA ASP A 64 -27.56 7.58 9.06
C ASP A 64 -28.19 6.39 8.30
N GLU A 65 -28.87 5.56 9.07
CA GLU A 65 -29.53 4.34 8.69
C GLU A 65 -30.45 4.48 7.45
N CYS A 66 -30.01 4.06 6.25
CA CYS A 66 -30.95 3.49 5.28
C CYS A 66 -30.25 2.67 4.19
N ALA A 67 -30.29 1.35 4.36
CA ALA A 67 -30.01 0.41 3.29
C ALA A 67 -31.02 0.58 2.15
N THR A 68 -30.56 1.03 0.98
CA THR A 68 -30.93 0.49 -0.35
C THR A 68 -30.19 1.25 -1.45
N ASN A 69 -29.07 0.70 -1.91
CA ASN A 69 -28.69 0.59 -3.32
C ASN A 69 -27.19 0.36 -3.39
N GLU A 70 -26.84 -0.49 -4.34
CA GLU A 70 -25.52 -0.96 -4.74
C GLU A 70 -24.65 0.20 -5.25
N LYS A 71 -24.38 1.20 -4.40
CA LYS A 71 -23.37 2.21 -4.69
C LYS A 71 -22.03 1.48 -4.73
N PRO A 72 -21.20 1.72 -5.76
CA PRO A 72 -19.87 1.13 -5.81
C PRO A 72 -19.17 1.48 -4.50
N LEU A 73 -18.58 0.46 -3.86
CA LEU A 73 -17.92 0.58 -2.57
C LEU A 73 -16.93 1.74 -2.67
N LYS A 74 -17.28 2.91 -2.10
CA LYS A 74 -16.40 4.08 -2.11
C LYS A 74 -15.05 3.65 -1.51
N GLY A 75 -13.95 4.06 -2.16
CA GLY A 75 -12.60 3.89 -1.62
C GLY A 75 -12.45 4.54 -0.25
N LEU A 76 -11.35 4.24 0.44
CA LEU A 76 -11.05 4.85 1.73
C LEU A 76 -10.83 6.37 1.56
N SER A 77 -11.35 7.17 2.49
CA SER A 77 -11.00 8.60 2.54
C SER A 77 -9.58 8.79 3.04
N GLN A 78 -8.99 9.97 2.76
CA GLN A 78 -7.64 10.31 3.25
C GLN A 78 -7.54 10.19 4.78
N ILE A 79 -8.56 10.65 5.52
CA ILE A 79 -8.62 10.54 6.98
C ILE A 79 -8.62 9.07 7.42
N GLN A 80 -9.38 8.20 6.76
CA GLN A 80 -9.41 6.78 7.10
C GLN A 80 -8.06 6.10 6.84
N LEU A 81 -7.39 6.43 5.72
CA LEU A 81 -6.03 5.95 5.43
C LEU A 81 -5.06 6.34 6.55
N PHE A 82 -5.04 7.61 6.94
CA PHE A 82 -4.15 8.10 7.98
C PHE A 82 -4.46 7.51 9.36
N ARG A 83 -5.74 7.35 9.71
CA ARG A 83 -6.12 6.67 10.95
C ARG A 83 -5.67 5.21 10.97
N LEU A 84 -5.80 4.48 9.87
CA LEU A 84 -5.30 3.10 9.76
C LEU A 84 -3.79 3.02 9.97
N CYS A 85 -3.02 4.01 9.50
CA CYS A 85 -1.58 4.10 9.75
C CYS A 85 -1.20 4.31 11.24
N THR A 86 -2.15 4.59 12.14
CA THR A 86 -1.90 4.66 13.58
C THR A 86 -2.09 3.31 14.30
N VAL A 87 -2.67 2.31 13.62
CA VAL A 87 -2.97 1.01 14.19
C VAL A 87 -1.73 0.11 14.14
N PRO A 88 -1.24 -0.44 15.27
CA PRO A 88 0.02 -1.20 15.30
C PRO A 88 0.09 -2.38 14.32
N GLN A 89 -1.03 -3.09 14.14
CA GLN A 89 -1.10 -4.21 13.20
C GLN A 89 -1.02 -3.75 11.74
N MET A 90 -1.59 -2.59 11.41
CA MET A 90 -1.50 -2.02 10.07
C MET A 90 -0.08 -1.50 9.80
N GLN A 91 0.56 -0.87 10.78
CA GLN A 91 1.97 -0.48 10.69
C GLN A 91 2.88 -1.69 10.47
N THR A 92 2.65 -2.78 11.19
CA THR A 92 3.39 -4.04 11.00
C THR A 92 3.19 -4.61 9.59
N PHE A 93 1.95 -4.55 9.08
CA PHE A 93 1.65 -4.96 7.70
C PHE A 93 2.41 -4.10 6.68
N VAL A 94 2.31 -2.78 6.78
CA VAL A 94 3.00 -1.83 5.88
C VAL A 94 4.50 -2.09 5.89
N GLN A 95 5.10 -2.20 7.07
CA GLN A 95 6.54 -2.46 7.21
C GLN A 95 6.96 -3.78 6.52
N ASN A 96 6.22 -4.86 6.74
CA ASN A 96 6.53 -6.15 6.11
C ASN A 96 6.36 -6.10 4.58
N MET A 97 5.32 -5.40 4.12
CA MET A 97 5.06 -5.21 2.70
C MET A 97 6.16 -4.37 2.05
N ASP A 98 6.57 -3.28 2.68
CA ASP A 98 7.67 -2.41 2.25
C ASP A 98 8.98 -3.19 2.14
N PHE A 99 9.32 -4.02 3.13
CA PHE A 99 10.54 -4.83 3.05
C PHE A 99 10.51 -5.79 1.85
N ALA A 100 9.40 -6.47 1.61
CA ALA A 100 9.26 -7.35 0.45
C ALA A 100 9.32 -6.56 -0.87
N PHE A 101 8.63 -5.42 -0.93
CA PHE A 101 8.56 -4.55 -2.08
C PHE A 101 9.93 -3.97 -2.45
N TYR A 102 10.66 -3.39 -1.50
CA TYR A 102 11.99 -2.84 -1.74
C TYR A 102 13.01 -3.91 -2.11
N GLN A 103 12.92 -5.12 -1.53
CA GLN A 103 13.74 -6.25 -1.93
C GLN A 103 13.55 -6.57 -3.42
N VAL A 104 12.30 -6.64 -3.88
CA VAL A 104 11.98 -6.91 -5.30
C VAL A 104 12.45 -5.76 -6.20
N ILE A 105 12.27 -4.50 -5.79
CA ILE A 105 12.78 -3.34 -6.54
C ILE A 105 14.30 -3.42 -6.70
N ALA A 106 15.02 -3.74 -5.63
CA ALA A 106 16.47 -3.87 -5.68
C ALA A 106 16.89 -4.99 -6.65
N GLU A 107 16.21 -6.13 -6.63
CA GLU A 107 16.45 -7.24 -7.57
C GLU A 107 16.16 -6.86 -9.04
N VAL A 108 15.15 -6.03 -9.28
CA VAL A 108 14.78 -5.56 -10.63
C VAL A 108 15.74 -4.49 -11.15
N LEU A 109 16.08 -3.49 -10.33
CA LEU A 109 16.91 -2.35 -10.74
C LEU A 109 18.40 -2.66 -10.73
N ILE A 110 18.80 -3.67 -9.97
CA ILE A 110 20.20 -4.06 -9.80
C ILE A 110 20.39 -5.49 -10.33
N PRO A 111 20.14 -5.76 -11.62
CA PRO A 111 20.66 -6.98 -12.20
C PRO A 111 22.19 -6.83 -12.24
N ASP A 112 22.89 -7.74 -11.56
CA ASP A 112 24.35 -7.97 -11.64
C ASP A 112 25.35 -7.17 -10.77
N VAL A 113 24.97 -6.33 -9.80
CA VAL A 113 26.00 -5.73 -8.88
C VAL A 113 26.53 -6.75 -7.85
N LEU A 114 25.75 -7.80 -7.54
CA LEU A 114 26.21 -8.95 -6.76
C LEU A 114 26.59 -10.15 -7.63
N SER A 115 26.63 -10.01 -8.96
CA SER A 115 27.37 -10.97 -9.78
C SER A 115 28.86 -10.75 -9.49
N SER A 116 29.31 -11.30 -8.37
CA SER A 116 30.66 -11.82 -8.24
C SER A 116 30.79 -12.99 -9.21
N ASN A 117 30.71 -12.68 -10.50
CA ASN A 117 31.72 -13.09 -11.42
C ASN A 117 32.92 -12.19 -11.08
N MET A 118 33.61 -12.36 -9.93
CA MET A 118 34.64 -13.40 -9.82
C MET A 118 35.05 -13.83 -11.22
N SER A 119 35.84 -12.97 -11.85
CA SER A 119 36.65 -13.29 -13.00
C SER A 119 37.54 -14.49 -12.65
N SER A 120 36.98 -15.70 -12.71
CA SER A 120 37.72 -16.96 -12.69
C SER A 120 38.33 -17.25 -14.07
N LYS A 121 38.36 -16.25 -14.96
CA LYS A 121 39.14 -16.28 -16.21
C LYS A 121 40.41 -15.45 -16.05
N LEU A 122 41.29 -15.84 -15.13
CA LEU A 122 42.68 -15.41 -15.09
C LEU A 122 43.51 -16.35 -14.20
N PHE A 123 43.47 -17.64 -14.49
CA PHE A 123 44.61 -18.50 -14.21
C PHE A 123 44.96 -19.24 -15.50
N VAL A 124 46.16 -18.93 -15.95
CA VAL A 124 46.90 -19.47 -17.11
C VAL A 124 47.00 -20.99 -17.04
#